data_AF-A0A9N9T5H0-F1
#
_entry.id   AF-A0A9N9T5H0-F1
#
_cell.length_a   1.000
_cell.length_b   1.000
_cell.length_c   1.000
_cell.angle_alpha   90.00
_cell.angle_beta   90.00
_cell.angle_gamma   90.00
#
_symmetry.space_group_name_H-M   'P 1'
#
loop_
_entity.id
_entity.type
_entity.pdbx_description
1 polymer ?
#
loop_
_entity_poly.entity_id
_entity_poly.type
_entity_poly.pdbx_seq_one_letter_code
_entity_poly.pdbx_strand_id
1 'polypeptide(L)'
;MDLLSEITFCKYCTEQLKLSEDEGLECTVCKKNVHLRCLKRGAVPGGLAGDTFFTFICLECSANQTENFTRTKLSWLQVIVLVLYHLQNKSPGLARKGFFHWRHHVATFVDKNWEILFPSDQKRKKKWMGTIAGTLSHFNRYIFLSGITVFNEPAFWALMYPKISPLTVSIVYSAMILEKQNMKNRKETLAPDAELFYSFLSKFVENPELIKNFNNISVQPVMDVDVEDNQKEVKAKINYKRKKTKFLGFNTRKLAKLTHTSVNSLFSDDVINVNLDLPDNTITSSPEPKQEETKAKETLKLLDPFCHYNTSLTSIARARGLTLHAKLTGGIRQELILSPYSGIYLKPYIRRDVETFPTWLKLMAEIQVTANKSNKDYLLPPRGPIDYTYIQPEHIPAINSLCNQFFWPGIDLTETLQYPDFSCIVLYKRLIIGFAFLVPDVKNTENYMSFLFTRPGWRNCGIAKFMIYHLIQTSLEKDITLHVSMNNPALLLYQRFGFKVENVVLGFYDKFLRSEVNDSKHAFFCRLERR
;
A
#
# COMPACT_ATOMS: atom_id res chain seq x y z
N MET A 1 -22.13 15.93 -28.40
CA MET A 1 -21.17 15.71 -27.29
C MET A 1 -20.79 14.24 -27.39
N ASP A 2 -19.85 13.93 -28.29
CA ASP A 2 -19.44 12.55 -28.59
C ASP A 2 -18.01 12.35 -28.08
N LEU A 3 -17.82 12.40 -26.76
CA LEU A 3 -16.48 12.24 -26.18
C LEU A 3 -16.14 10.78 -25.81
N LEU A 4 -17.09 9.85 -25.97
CA LEU A 4 -16.97 8.46 -25.48
C LEU A 4 -17.62 7.40 -26.39
N SER A 5 -18.03 7.77 -27.62
CA SER A 5 -18.61 6.82 -28.58
C SER A 5 -17.57 5.96 -29.32
N GLU A 6 -16.27 6.21 -29.08
CA GLU A 6 -15.20 5.41 -29.67
C GLU A 6 -14.82 4.27 -28.72
N ILE A 7 -15.11 3.04 -29.15
CA ILE A 7 -14.61 1.84 -28.49
C ILE A 7 -13.08 1.89 -28.57
N THR A 8 -12.44 2.07 -27.42
CA THR A 8 -10.98 2.17 -27.35
C THR A 8 -10.38 0.82 -26.98
N PHE A 9 -9.32 0.43 -27.67
CA PHE A 9 -8.61 -0.83 -27.44
C PHE A 9 -7.21 -0.57 -26.91
N CYS A 10 -6.74 -1.48 -26.08
CA CYS A 10 -5.40 -1.41 -25.51
C CYS A 10 -4.37 -1.80 -26.56
N LYS A 11 -3.36 -0.95 -26.75
CA LYS A 11 -2.24 -1.20 -27.67
C LYS A 11 -1.49 -2.50 -27.38
N TYR A 12 -1.40 -2.90 -26.11
CA TYR A 12 -0.55 -4.02 -25.71
C TYR A 12 -1.26 -5.36 -25.62
N CYS A 13 -2.50 -5.41 -25.11
CA CYS A 13 -3.26 -6.65 -24.99
C CYS A 13 -4.41 -6.78 -25.98
N THR A 14 -4.69 -5.74 -26.79
CA THR A 14 -5.78 -5.69 -27.78
C THR A 14 -7.20 -5.87 -27.20
N GLU A 15 -7.34 -5.94 -25.89
CA GLU A 15 -8.64 -5.94 -25.19
C GLU A 15 -9.23 -4.52 -25.14
N GLN A 16 -10.56 -4.44 -25.02
CA GLN A 16 -11.31 -3.20 -24.93
C GLN A 16 -11.12 -2.52 -23.56
N LEU A 17 -10.90 -1.21 -23.56
CA LEU A 17 -10.92 -0.39 -22.35
C LEU A 17 -12.36 -0.11 -21.95
N LYS A 18 -12.67 -0.31 -20.67
CA LYS A 18 -13.98 0.00 -20.10
C LYS A 18 -13.83 0.98 -18.95
N LEU A 19 -14.59 2.06 -19.04
CA LEU A 19 -14.62 3.10 -18.02
C LEU A 19 -15.06 2.52 -16.66
N SER A 20 -14.40 2.91 -15.57
CA SER A 20 -14.59 2.38 -14.20
C SER A 20 -14.21 0.90 -13.93
N GLU A 21 -13.92 0.10 -14.94
CA GLU A 21 -13.52 -1.32 -14.77
C GLU A 21 -12.05 -1.54 -15.14
N ASP A 22 -11.68 -1.20 -16.37
CA ASP A 22 -10.36 -1.46 -16.95
C ASP A 22 -9.89 -0.22 -17.72
N GLU A 23 -9.42 0.76 -16.96
CA GLU A 23 -8.98 2.04 -17.50
C GLU A 23 -7.53 2.01 -17.97
N GLY A 24 -7.19 3.00 -18.78
CA GLY A 24 -5.87 3.14 -19.36
C GLY A 24 -5.45 4.58 -19.57
N LEU A 25 -4.21 4.74 -20.01
CA LEU A 25 -3.61 6.01 -20.36
C LEU A 25 -3.49 6.14 -21.87
N GLU A 26 -3.82 7.32 -22.38
CA GLU A 26 -3.63 7.67 -23.78
C GLU A 26 -2.20 8.15 -24.02
N CYS A 27 -1.53 7.58 -25.02
CA CYS A 27 -0.22 8.07 -25.43
C CYS A 27 -0.33 9.40 -26.19
N THR A 28 0.38 10.44 -25.75
CA THR A 28 0.33 11.77 -26.36
C THR A 28 0.80 11.81 -27.82
N VAL A 29 1.70 10.88 -28.21
CA VAL A 29 2.30 10.81 -29.55
C VAL A 29 1.45 9.97 -30.51
N CYS A 30 1.17 8.71 -30.17
CA CYS A 30 0.48 7.79 -31.08
C CYS A 30 -1.03 7.73 -30.88
N LYS A 31 -1.58 8.42 -29.87
CA LYS A 31 -3.03 8.47 -29.56
C LYS A 31 -3.69 7.12 -29.28
N LYS A 32 -2.88 6.08 -29.05
CA LYS A 32 -3.34 4.75 -28.63
C LYS A 32 -3.41 4.67 -27.11
N ASN A 33 -4.40 3.93 -26.60
CA ASN A 33 -4.61 3.70 -25.18
C ASN A 33 -3.87 2.46 -24.68
N VAL A 34 -3.46 2.47 -23.42
CA VAL A 34 -2.78 1.35 -22.75
C VAL A 34 -3.40 1.15 -21.37
N HIS A 35 -3.89 -0.06 -21.06
CA HIS A 35 -4.40 -0.38 -19.73
C HIS A 35 -3.36 -0.13 -18.64
N LEU A 36 -3.81 0.29 -17.46
CA LEU A 36 -2.95 0.42 -16.28
C LEU A 36 -2.25 -0.91 -15.95
N ARG A 37 -2.96 -2.05 -16.06
CA ARG A 37 -2.41 -3.40 -15.86
C ARG A 37 -1.42 -3.84 -16.95
N CYS A 38 -1.46 -3.23 -18.13
CA CYS A 38 -0.58 -3.59 -19.24
C CYS A 38 0.69 -2.75 -19.29
N LEU A 39 0.80 -1.69 -18.50
CA LEU A 39 2.03 -0.88 -18.39
C LEU A 39 3.22 -1.80 -18.08
N LYS A 40 4.34 -1.62 -18.78
CA LYS A 40 5.53 -2.47 -18.59
C LYS A 40 6.16 -2.28 -17.21
N ARG A 41 5.95 -1.12 -16.59
CA ARG A 41 6.30 -0.83 -15.20
C ARG A 41 5.40 -1.54 -14.17
N GLY A 42 4.26 -2.08 -14.60
CA GLY A 42 3.24 -2.73 -13.75
C GLY A 42 2.25 -1.75 -13.10
N ALA A 43 2.64 -0.50 -12.88
CA ALA A 43 1.75 0.56 -12.40
C ALA A 43 2.27 1.95 -12.78
N VAL A 44 1.40 2.95 -12.63
CA VAL A 44 1.78 4.37 -12.69
C VAL A 44 2.70 4.76 -11.52
N PRO A 45 3.54 5.80 -11.68
CA PRO A 45 4.34 6.32 -10.58
C PRO A 45 3.49 6.61 -9.34
N GLY A 46 3.91 6.12 -8.17
CA GLY A 46 3.19 6.28 -6.90
C GLY A 46 2.21 5.17 -6.56
N GLY A 47 1.76 4.37 -7.54
CA GLY A 47 0.95 3.17 -7.29
C GLY A 47 -0.42 3.41 -6.63
N LEU A 48 -0.97 4.62 -6.76
CA LEU A 48 -2.30 4.94 -6.26
C LEU A 48 -3.37 4.20 -7.09
N ALA A 49 -4.38 3.68 -6.41
CA ALA A 49 -5.43 2.90 -7.07
C ALA A 49 -6.37 3.85 -7.83
N GLY A 50 -6.65 3.54 -9.10
CA GLY A 50 -7.49 4.39 -9.96
C GLY A 50 -6.82 5.69 -10.43
N ASP A 51 -5.50 5.82 -10.31
CA ASP A 51 -4.78 7.01 -10.73
C ASP A 51 -4.42 6.98 -12.22
N THR A 52 -5.15 7.75 -13.01
CA THR A 52 -4.95 7.89 -14.46
C THR A 52 -4.48 9.30 -14.85
N PHE A 53 -4.11 10.13 -13.88
CA PHE A 53 -3.83 11.55 -14.11
C PHE A 53 -2.37 11.81 -14.48
N PHE A 54 -1.97 11.31 -15.65
CA PHE A 54 -0.64 11.44 -16.20
C PHE A 54 -0.67 11.73 -17.69
N THR A 55 0.26 12.56 -18.15
CA THR A 55 0.65 12.59 -19.56
C THR A 55 1.60 11.43 -19.79
N PHE A 56 1.24 10.56 -20.74
CA PHE A 56 1.90 9.28 -20.97
C PHE A 56 2.52 9.22 -22.38
N ILE A 57 3.75 8.72 -22.45
CA ILE A 57 4.41 8.37 -23.71
C ILE A 57 4.72 6.88 -23.67
N CYS A 58 4.15 6.13 -24.60
CA CYS A 58 4.36 4.68 -24.70
C CYS A 58 5.81 4.36 -25.10
N LEU A 59 6.21 3.12 -24.85
CA LEU A 59 7.56 2.62 -25.09
C LEU A 59 8.10 2.96 -26.49
N GLU A 60 7.31 2.66 -27.52
CA GLU A 60 7.68 2.85 -28.93
C GLU A 60 7.81 4.33 -29.33
N CYS A 61 7.07 5.22 -28.66
CA CYS A 61 7.09 6.66 -28.97
C CYS A 61 8.14 7.43 -28.17
N SER A 62 8.77 6.79 -27.19
CA SER A 62 9.79 7.40 -26.34
C SER A 62 11.16 7.26 -27.00
N ALA A 63 11.90 8.37 -27.09
CA ALA A 63 13.28 8.36 -27.62
C ALA A 63 14.20 7.40 -26.86
N ASN A 64 13.91 7.15 -25.58
CA ASN A 64 14.74 6.32 -24.69
C ASN A 64 14.27 4.86 -24.61
N GLN A 65 13.26 4.44 -25.39
CA GLN A 65 12.63 3.11 -25.26
C GLN A 65 12.16 2.82 -23.83
N THR A 66 11.67 3.84 -23.13
CA THR A 66 11.10 3.74 -21.77
C THR A 66 9.74 4.43 -21.71
N GLU A 67 8.81 3.87 -20.95
CA GLU A 67 7.53 4.52 -20.65
C GLU A 67 7.76 5.77 -19.80
N ASN A 68 7.43 6.94 -20.34
CA ASN A 68 7.60 8.21 -19.65
C ASN A 68 6.24 8.68 -19.12
N PHE A 69 6.24 9.12 -17.86
CA PHE A 69 5.07 9.60 -17.16
C PHE A 69 5.36 10.99 -16.61
N THR A 70 4.51 11.95 -16.94
CA THR A 70 4.55 13.31 -16.40
C THR A 70 3.24 13.59 -15.69
N ARG A 71 3.31 14.01 -14.42
CA ARG A 71 2.14 14.21 -13.57
C ARG A 71 1.30 15.37 -14.11
N THR A 72 0.01 15.15 -14.35
CA THR A 72 -0.88 16.27 -14.70
C THR A 72 -1.27 17.05 -13.45
N LYS A 73 -1.54 18.34 -13.63
CA LYS A 73 -1.94 19.20 -12.52
C LYS A 73 -3.37 18.87 -12.08
N LEU A 74 -3.51 18.37 -10.86
CA LEU A 74 -4.78 17.97 -10.28
C LEU A 74 -5.50 19.13 -9.58
N SER A 75 -6.82 19.17 -9.72
CA SER A 75 -7.72 19.96 -8.87
C SER A 75 -7.91 19.30 -7.50
N TRP A 76 -8.27 20.08 -6.47
CA TRP A 76 -8.55 19.53 -5.13
C TRP A 76 -9.67 18.50 -5.13
N LEU A 77 -10.67 18.64 -6.01
CA LEU A 77 -11.72 17.63 -6.17
C LEU A 77 -11.12 16.30 -6.63
N GLN A 78 -10.31 16.31 -7.70
CA GLN A 78 -9.66 15.10 -8.21
C GLN A 78 -8.73 14.47 -7.18
N VAL A 79 -7.95 15.27 -6.44
CA VAL A 79 -7.07 14.77 -5.37
C VAL A 79 -7.89 14.06 -4.29
N ILE A 80 -8.97 14.67 -3.81
CA ILE A 80 -9.76 14.10 -2.71
C ILE A 80 -10.51 12.84 -3.16
N VAL A 81 -11.06 12.82 -4.39
CA VAL A 81 -11.70 11.64 -4.97
C VAL A 81 -10.68 10.50 -5.10
N LEU A 82 -9.50 10.78 -5.65
CA LEU A 82 -8.42 9.79 -5.80
C LEU A 82 -7.98 9.23 -4.46
N VAL A 83 -7.75 10.09 -3.46
CA VAL A 83 -7.31 9.67 -2.12
C VAL A 83 -8.38 8.83 -1.43
N LEU A 84 -9.65 9.24 -1.45
CA LEU A 84 -10.73 8.45 -0.84
C LEU A 84 -10.92 7.12 -1.55
N TYR A 85 -10.84 7.09 -2.88
CA TYR A 85 -10.94 5.86 -3.68
C TYR A 85 -9.80 4.89 -3.34
N HIS A 86 -8.57 5.40 -3.25
CA HIS A 86 -7.42 4.62 -2.86
C HIS A 86 -7.54 4.09 -1.43
N LEU A 87 -7.90 4.94 -0.47
CA LEU A 87 -8.07 4.55 0.93
C LEU A 87 -9.15 3.47 1.10
N GLN A 88 -10.25 3.57 0.35
CA GLN A 88 -11.31 2.58 0.36
C GLN A 88 -10.85 1.22 -0.16
N ASN A 89 -10.07 1.19 -1.24
CA ASN A 89 -9.65 -0.04 -1.90
C ASN A 89 -8.45 -0.71 -1.22
N LYS A 90 -7.51 0.06 -0.68
CA LYS A 90 -6.25 -0.46 -0.11
C LYS A 90 -6.21 -0.48 1.40
N SER A 91 -7.02 0.34 2.07
CA SER A 91 -7.03 0.46 3.53
C SER A 91 -8.45 0.47 4.12
N PRO A 92 -9.30 -0.53 3.83
CA PRO A 92 -10.67 -0.58 4.36
C PRO A 92 -10.69 -0.64 5.90
N GLY A 93 -9.65 -1.19 6.54
CA GLY A 93 -9.52 -1.28 7.99
C GLY A 93 -9.37 0.07 8.71
N LEU A 94 -8.94 1.13 8.02
CA LEU A 94 -8.90 2.49 8.58
C LEU A 94 -10.29 3.16 8.59
N ALA A 95 -11.25 2.62 7.84
CA ALA A 95 -12.55 3.21 7.66
C ALA A 95 -13.50 2.83 8.81
N ARG A 96 -14.19 3.82 9.39
CA ARG A 96 -15.29 3.55 10.32
C ARG A 96 -16.56 3.36 9.51
N LYS A 97 -17.03 2.11 9.35
CA LYS A 97 -18.15 1.74 8.47
C LYS A 97 -18.02 2.31 7.05
N GLY A 98 -16.80 2.32 6.49
CA GLY A 98 -16.52 2.86 5.15
C GLY A 98 -16.36 4.38 5.06
N PHE A 99 -16.44 5.11 6.19
CA PHE A 99 -16.12 6.54 6.23
C PHE A 99 -14.72 6.82 6.77
N PHE A 100 -14.07 7.84 6.22
CA PHE A 100 -12.73 8.30 6.59
C PHE A 100 -12.78 9.67 7.24
N HIS A 101 -11.96 9.88 8.27
CA HIS A 101 -11.84 11.19 8.91
C HIS A 101 -11.03 12.13 8.01
N TRP A 102 -11.58 13.29 7.63
CA TRP A 102 -10.93 14.18 6.66
C TRP A 102 -9.55 14.69 7.12
N ARG A 103 -9.38 15.01 8.41
CA ARG A 103 -8.09 15.46 8.97
C ARG A 103 -7.12 14.30 9.19
N HIS A 104 -7.50 13.30 9.99
CA HIS A 104 -6.60 12.22 10.40
C HIS A 104 -6.26 11.23 9.28
N HIS A 105 -7.16 11.00 8.32
CA HIS A 105 -6.93 10.03 7.24
C HIS A 105 -6.60 10.75 5.93
N VAL A 106 -7.50 11.59 5.41
CA VAL A 106 -7.34 12.21 4.08
C VAL A 106 -6.20 13.24 4.07
N ALA A 107 -6.19 14.20 4.99
CA ALA A 107 -5.16 15.23 5.02
C ALA A 107 -3.77 14.65 5.37
N THR A 108 -3.69 13.74 6.35
CA THR A 108 -2.43 13.03 6.66
C THR A 108 -1.91 12.25 5.45
N PHE A 109 -2.78 11.58 4.70
CA PHE A 109 -2.39 10.86 3.49
C PHE A 109 -1.84 11.81 2.42
N VAL A 110 -2.51 12.94 2.19
CA VAL A 110 -2.05 13.96 1.23
C VAL A 110 -0.71 14.56 1.64
N ASP A 111 -0.48 14.79 2.94
CA ASP A 111 0.77 15.36 3.44
C ASP A 111 1.95 14.39 3.28
N LYS A 112 1.74 13.11 3.61
CA LYS A 112 2.75 12.04 3.45
C LYS A 112 3.08 11.77 1.99
N ASN A 113 2.09 11.87 1.09
CA ASN A 113 2.22 11.54 -0.33
C ASN A 113 2.23 12.78 -1.25
N TRP A 114 2.65 13.94 -0.73
CA TRP A 114 2.58 15.21 -1.47
C TRP A 114 3.33 15.17 -2.80
N GLU A 115 4.54 14.60 -2.81
CA GLU A 115 5.42 14.52 -3.99
C GLU A 115 4.89 13.56 -5.07
N ILE A 116 4.02 12.62 -4.67
CA ILE A 116 3.35 11.69 -5.59
C ILE A 116 2.12 12.35 -6.20
N LEU A 117 1.36 13.10 -5.38
CA LEU A 117 0.08 13.67 -5.77
C LEU A 117 0.23 14.91 -6.66
N PHE A 118 1.22 15.75 -6.39
CA PHE A 118 1.41 17.03 -7.07
C PHE A 118 2.71 17.06 -7.89
N PRO A 119 2.74 17.79 -9.01
CA PRO A 119 3.98 17.97 -9.74
C PRO A 119 5.00 18.78 -8.93
N SER A 120 6.29 18.58 -9.22
CA SER A 120 7.42 19.06 -8.40
C SER A 120 7.52 20.59 -8.30
N ASP A 121 6.86 21.32 -9.20
CA ASP A 121 6.77 22.78 -9.23
C ASP A 121 5.73 23.36 -8.23
N GLN A 122 4.85 22.52 -7.69
CA GLN A 122 3.74 22.97 -6.86
C GLN A 122 4.13 23.20 -5.38
N LYS A 123 4.26 24.47 -5.01
CA LYS A 123 4.52 24.90 -3.62
C LYS A 123 3.33 24.65 -2.68
N ARG A 124 3.62 24.16 -1.47
CA ARG A 124 2.64 23.94 -0.39
C ARG A 124 2.07 25.28 0.12
N LYS A 125 0.77 25.52 -0.06
CA LYS A 125 0.07 26.69 0.51
C LYS A 125 -0.17 26.49 2.01
N LYS A 126 0.19 27.43 2.88
CA LYS A 126 0.07 27.29 4.37
C LYS A 126 -1.31 26.86 4.91
N LYS A 127 -2.42 27.10 4.18
CA LYS A 127 -3.81 26.78 4.59
C LYS A 127 -4.50 25.70 3.74
N TRP A 128 -3.73 24.85 3.04
CA TRP A 128 -4.27 23.84 2.11
C TRP A 128 -5.25 22.84 2.76
N MET A 129 -5.06 22.49 4.03
CA MET A 129 -5.95 21.57 4.75
C MET A 129 -7.40 22.08 4.82
N GLY A 130 -7.60 23.40 4.93
CA GLY A 130 -8.94 23.99 4.93
C GLY A 130 -9.64 23.83 3.58
N THR A 131 -8.88 23.75 2.48
CA THR A 131 -9.41 23.50 1.14
C THR A 131 -9.99 22.09 1.03
N ILE A 132 -9.44 21.09 1.73
CA ILE A 132 -10.01 19.74 1.77
C ILE A 132 -11.42 19.76 2.37
N ALA A 133 -11.55 20.33 3.58
CA ALA A 133 -12.84 20.41 4.26
C ALA A 133 -13.88 21.23 3.46
N GLY A 134 -13.45 22.34 2.84
CA GLY A 134 -14.31 23.15 1.98
C GLY A 134 -14.78 22.41 0.73
N THR A 135 -13.88 21.66 0.08
CA THR A 135 -14.19 20.87 -1.11
C THR A 135 -15.16 19.73 -0.76
N LEU A 136 -14.89 18.96 0.29
CA LEU A 136 -15.78 17.90 0.77
C LEU A 136 -17.20 18.43 1.04
N SER A 137 -17.31 19.59 1.68
CA SER A 137 -18.59 20.22 2.00
C SER A 137 -19.32 20.75 0.76
N HIS A 138 -18.61 21.34 -0.19
CA HIS A 138 -19.18 21.88 -1.42
C HIS A 138 -19.79 20.78 -2.32
N PHE A 139 -19.13 19.63 -2.39
CA PHE A 139 -19.55 18.49 -3.23
C PHE A 139 -20.35 17.42 -2.46
N ASN A 140 -20.87 17.79 -1.28
CA ASN A 140 -21.69 16.92 -0.45
C ASN A 140 -23.01 16.57 -1.16
N ARG A 141 -23.48 15.33 -0.96
CA ARG A 141 -24.74 14.75 -1.48
C ARG A 141 -24.75 14.33 -2.95
N TYR A 142 -23.64 14.44 -3.68
CA TYR A 142 -23.55 13.92 -5.05
C TYR A 142 -22.19 13.31 -5.41
N ILE A 143 -21.07 13.85 -4.94
CA ILE A 143 -19.76 13.17 -5.07
C ILE A 143 -19.32 12.60 -3.73
N PHE A 144 -19.47 13.38 -2.65
CA PHE A 144 -19.13 12.96 -1.30
C PHE A 144 -20.37 12.77 -0.43
N LEU A 145 -20.26 11.85 0.52
CA LEU A 145 -21.27 11.60 1.55
C LEU A 145 -20.70 11.98 2.92
N SER A 146 -21.38 12.89 3.63
CA SER A 146 -21.06 13.21 5.01
C SER A 146 -21.60 12.16 5.96
N GLY A 147 -20.75 11.66 6.87
CA GLY A 147 -21.11 10.70 7.91
C GLY A 147 -21.76 11.30 9.16
N ILE A 148 -22.07 12.61 9.16
CA ILE A 148 -22.65 13.28 10.34
C ILE A 148 -23.98 12.65 10.78
N THR A 149 -24.79 12.19 9.82
CA THR A 149 -26.06 11.50 10.09
C THR A 149 -25.87 10.10 10.69
N VAL A 150 -24.70 9.49 10.46
CA VAL A 150 -24.39 8.10 10.87
C VAL A 150 -23.72 8.07 12.24
N PHE A 151 -22.79 8.99 12.50
CA PHE A 151 -21.97 8.98 13.72
C PHE A 151 -22.32 10.07 14.72
N ASN A 152 -23.19 11.02 14.34
CA ASN A 152 -23.43 12.25 15.11
C ASN A 152 -22.15 13.07 15.38
N GLU A 153 -21.09 12.79 14.61
CA GLU A 153 -19.77 13.41 14.72
C GLU A 153 -19.42 14.09 13.38
N PRO A 154 -19.10 15.39 13.38
CA PRO A 154 -18.74 16.12 12.17
C PRO A 154 -17.26 15.89 11.83
N ALA A 155 -16.95 14.97 10.91
CA ALA A 155 -15.60 14.85 10.31
C ALA A 155 -15.45 13.69 9.31
N PHE A 156 -16.41 12.78 9.28
CA PHE A 156 -16.32 11.54 8.51
C PHE A 156 -16.92 11.71 7.12
N TRP A 157 -16.21 11.23 6.10
CA TRP A 157 -16.57 11.37 4.70
C TRP A 157 -16.31 10.09 3.93
N ALA A 158 -17.16 9.81 2.95
CA ALA A 158 -17.02 8.69 2.02
C ALA A 158 -17.33 9.15 0.59
N LEU A 159 -16.94 8.35 -0.40
CA LEU A 159 -17.43 8.52 -1.78
C LEU A 159 -18.88 8.06 -1.85
N MET A 160 -19.74 8.84 -2.53
CA MET A 160 -21.13 8.46 -2.76
C MET A 160 -21.21 7.19 -3.61
N TYR A 161 -20.33 7.09 -4.61
CA TYR A 161 -20.22 5.98 -5.56
C TYR A 161 -18.84 5.32 -5.44
N PRO A 162 -18.68 4.31 -4.58
CA PRO A 162 -17.36 3.77 -4.23
C PRO A 162 -16.72 2.95 -5.35
N LYS A 163 -17.52 2.39 -6.26
CA LYS A 163 -17.06 1.57 -7.37
C LYS A 163 -16.67 2.38 -8.61
N ILE A 164 -16.95 3.69 -8.61
CA ILE A 164 -16.70 4.56 -9.76
C ILE A 164 -15.29 5.12 -9.68
N SER A 165 -14.55 5.04 -10.78
CA SER A 165 -13.15 5.49 -10.81
C SER A 165 -13.03 7.01 -10.68
N PRO A 166 -11.87 7.51 -10.20
CA PRO A 166 -11.57 8.94 -10.17
C PRO A 166 -11.65 9.62 -11.55
N LEU A 167 -11.28 8.92 -12.62
CA LEU A 167 -11.37 9.42 -14.00
C LEU A 167 -12.82 9.68 -14.39
N THR A 168 -13.69 8.70 -14.16
CA THR A 168 -15.11 8.79 -14.48
C THR A 168 -15.77 9.96 -13.76
N VAL A 169 -15.50 10.11 -12.45
CA VAL A 169 -16.01 11.24 -11.66
C VAL A 169 -15.54 12.57 -12.26
N SER A 170 -14.28 12.66 -12.69
CA SER A 170 -13.73 13.86 -13.32
C SER A 170 -14.41 14.19 -14.65
N ILE A 171 -14.65 13.19 -15.50
CA ILE A 171 -15.32 13.35 -16.80
C ILE A 171 -16.77 13.82 -16.58
N VAL A 172 -17.53 13.11 -15.75
CA VAL A 172 -18.94 13.45 -15.42
C VAL A 172 -19.03 14.87 -14.85
N TYR A 173 -18.13 15.24 -13.95
CA TYR A 173 -18.11 16.57 -13.37
C TYR A 173 -17.82 17.66 -14.42
N SER A 174 -16.88 17.43 -15.33
CA SER A 174 -16.57 18.38 -16.40
C SER A 174 -17.75 18.58 -17.37
N ALA A 175 -18.43 17.49 -17.75
CA ALA A 175 -19.62 17.53 -18.58
C ALA A 175 -20.77 18.30 -17.91
N MET A 176 -20.99 18.06 -16.61
CA MET A 176 -21.99 18.77 -15.82
C MET A 176 -21.72 20.28 -15.76
N ILE A 177 -20.47 20.71 -15.58
CA ILE A 177 -20.11 22.14 -15.58
C ILE A 177 -20.39 22.78 -16.93
N LEU A 178 -20.00 22.11 -18.02
CA LEU A 178 -20.22 22.62 -19.38
C LEU A 178 -21.72 22.77 -19.67
N GLU A 179 -22.53 21.79 -19.29
CA GLU A 179 -23.97 21.88 -19.47
C GLU A 179 -24.58 23.02 -18.65
N LYS A 180 -24.12 23.22 -17.41
CA LYS A 180 -24.53 24.36 -16.59
C LYS A 180 -24.18 25.71 -17.23
N GLN A 181 -23.04 25.82 -17.91
CA GLN A 181 -22.67 27.04 -18.63
C GLN A 181 -23.61 27.24 -19.83
N ASN A 182 -23.90 26.18 -20.58
CA ASN A 182 -24.83 26.23 -21.72
C ASN A 182 -26.27 26.58 -21.28
N MET A 183 -26.73 26.04 -20.15
CA MET A 183 -28.03 26.35 -19.55
C MET A 183 -28.14 27.82 -19.11
N LYS A 184 -27.06 28.37 -18.53
CA LYS A 184 -26.98 29.80 -18.20
C LYS A 184 -27.03 30.67 -19.45
N ASN A 185 -26.33 30.29 -20.51
CA ASN A 185 -26.35 30.99 -21.79
C ASN A 185 -27.75 30.96 -22.43
N ARG A 186 -28.46 29.84 -22.28
CA ARG A 186 -29.84 29.65 -22.76
C ARG A 186 -30.92 30.25 -21.84
N LYS A 187 -30.54 30.78 -20.66
CA LYS A 187 -31.45 31.29 -19.62
C LYS A 187 -32.49 30.26 -19.13
N GLU A 188 -32.12 28.99 -19.12
CA GLU A 188 -32.96 27.91 -18.61
C GLU A 188 -32.81 27.76 -17.08
N THR A 189 -33.83 27.20 -16.42
CA THR A 189 -33.82 26.94 -14.97
C THR A 189 -32.81 25.85 -14.63
N LEU A 190 -31.84 26.15 -13.75
CA LEU A 190 -30.86 25.16 -13.30
C LEU A 190 -31.51 24.14 -12.36
N ALA A 191 -31.48 22.87 -12.76
CA ALA A 191 -31.80 21.75 -11.90
C ALA A 191 -30.77 21.59 -10.75
N PRO A 192 -31.14 20.93 -9.63
CA PRO A 192 -30.23 20.65 -8.54
C PRO A 192 -28.97 19.88 -8.98
N ASP A 193 -27.82 20.25 -8.43
CA ASP A 193 -26.51 19.68 -8.77
C ASP A 193 -26.45 18.15 -8.68
N ALA A 194 -27.14 17.58 -7.69
CA ALA A 194 -27.16 16.13 -7.47
C ALA A 194 -27.93 15.38 -8.56
N GLU A 195 -29.05 15.94 -9.03
CA GLU A 195 -29.86 15.33 -10.10
C GLU A 195 -29.15 15.42 -11.44
N LEU A 196 -28.53 16.57 -11.72
CA LEU A 196 -27.70 16.74 -12.92
C LEU A 196 -26.54 15.76 -12.91
N PHE A 197 -25.79 15.66 -11.80
CA PHE A 197 -24.66 14.74 -11.69
C PHE A 197 -25.10 13.28 -11.92
N TYR A 198 -26.20 12.84 -11.28
CA TYR A 198 -26.73 11.49 -11.48
C TYR A 198 -27.19 11.24 -12.92
N SER A 199 -27.84 12.22 -13.56
CA SER A 199 -28.29 12.10 -14.95
C SER A 199 -27.14 11.97 -15.95
N PHE A 200 -25.99 12.58 -15.67
CA PHE A 200 -24.78 12.40 -16.46
C PHE A 200 -24.10 11.07 -16.11
N LEU A 201 -24.05 10.71 -14.84
CA LEU A 201 -23.48 9.44 -14.39
C LEU A 201 -24.16 8.24 -15.04
N SER A 202 -25.50 8.23 -15.09
CA SER A 202 -26.29 7.17 -15.74
C SER A 202 -26.17 7.15 -17.26
N LYS A 203 -25.75 8.24 -17.89
CA LYS A 203 -25.43 8.29 -19.33
C LYS A 203 -24.04 7.75 -19.63
N PHE A 204 -23.07 7.97 -18.74
CA PHE A 204 -21.67 7.61 -18.96
C PHE A 204 -21.29 6.23 -18.42
N VAL A 205 -22.06 5.67 -17.48
CA VAL A 205 -21.80 4.36 -16.88
C VAL A 205 -22.96 3.43 -17.21
N GLU A 206 -22.72 2.45 -18.08
CA GLU A 206 -23.75 1.50 -18.54
C GLU A 206 -24.11 0.46 -17.46
N ASN A 207 -23.15 0.08 -16.61
CA ASN A 207 -23.34 -0.96 -15.60
C ASN A 207 -24.04 -0.43 -14.33
N PRO A 208 -25.28 -0.85 -14.02
CA PRO A 208 -26.05 -0.35 -12.87
C PRO A 208 -25.43 -0.75 -11.52
N GLU A 209 -24.59 -1.78 -11.49
CA GLU A 209 -23.86 -2.23 -10.30
C GLU A 209 -22.81 -1.23 -9.81
N LEU A 210 -22.23 -0.43 -10.72
CA LEU A 210 -21.22 0.58 -10.41
C LEU A 210 -21.84 1.86 -9.83
N ILE A 211 -23.12 2.11 -10.14
CA ILE A 211 -23.90 3.27 -9.68
C ILE A 211 -24.56 3.02 -8.30
N LYS A 212 -24.32 1.85 -7.68
CA LYS A 212 -24.84 1.56 -6.33
C LYS A 212 -24.28 2.59 -5.33
N ASN A 213 -25.18 3.44 -4.82
CA ASN A 213 -24.87 4.40 -3.76
C ASN A 213 -24.34 3.67 -2.53
N PHE A 214 -23.45 4.34 -1.79
CA PHE A 214 -22.90 3.86 -0.52
C PHE A 214 -23.97 3.33 0.46
N ASN A 215 -25.15 3.97 0.49
CA ASN A 215 -26.28 3.55 1.35
C ASN A 215 -26.87 2.17 0.99
N ASN A 216 -26.72 1.70 -0.26
CA ASN A 216 -27.24 0.41 -0.71
C ASN A 216 -26.23 -0.74 -0.55
N ILE A 217 -24.97 -0.43 -0.20
CA ILE A 217 -23.92 -1.43 -0.04
C ILE A 217 -23.89 -2.00 1.40
N SER A 218 -24.57 -1.36 2.37
CA SER A 218 -24.55 -1.76 3.79
C SER A 218 -25.62 -2.78 4.22
N VAL A 219 -26.21 -3.56 3.31
CA VAL A 219 -27.07 -4.70 3.69
C VAL A 219 -26.50 -5.98 3.09
N GLN A 220 -25.46 -6.51 3.74
CA GLN A 220 -25.29 -7.96 3.85
C GLN A 220 -25.35 -8.27 5.35
N PRO A 221 -26.35 -9.04 5.81
CA PRO A 221 -26.39 -9.46 7.21
C PRO A 221 -25.24 -10.44 7.42
N VAL A 222 -24.34 -10.09 8.32
CA VAL A 222 -23.47 -11.07 8.97
C VAL A 222 -24.43 -12.06 9.65
N MET A 223 -24.27 -13.35 9.33
CA MET A 223 -24.95 -14.42 10.06
C MET A 223 -24.45 -14.37 11.50
N ASP A 224 -25.24 -13.79 12.38
CA ASP A 224 -25.05 -13.92 13.82
C ASP A 224 -25.30 -15.39 14.17
N VAL A 225 -24.25 -16.05 14.66
CA VAL A 225 -24.34 -17.35 15.32
C VAL A 225 -24.85 -17.05 16.73
N ASP A 226 -26.11 -17.41 16.97
CA ASP A 226 -26.74 -17.35 18.28
C ASP A 226 -25.93 -18.20 19.28
N VAL A 227 -25.28 -17.52 20.23
CA VAL A 227 -24.85 -18.13 21.49
C VAL A 227 -25.84 -17.64 22.53
N GLU A 228 -26.79 -18.52 22.88
CA GLU A 228 -27.60 -18.39 24.08
C GLU A 228 -26.68 -18.25 25.28
N ASP A 229 -26.83 -17.16 26.04
CA ASP A 229 -26.38 -17.20 27.42
C ASP A 229 -27.37 -16.50 28.35
N ASN A 230 -27.58 -17.21 29.44
CA ASN A 230 -28.70 -17.14 30.35
C ASN A 230 -28.40 -16.14 31.47
N GLN A 231 -29.45 -15.51 32.02
CA GLN A 231 -29.51 -14.85 33.34
C GLN A 231 -28.79 -13.48 33.47
N LYS A 232 -29.31 -12.43 34.12
CA LYS A 232 -30.35 -12.28 35.14
C LYS A 232 -30.89 -10.84 35.12
N GLU A 233 -32.21 -10.70 35.23
CA GLU A 233 -32.89 -9.43 35.47
C GLU A 233 -32.49 -8.80 36.83
N VAL A 234 -32.17 -7.51 36.83
CA VAL A 234 -32.35 -6.64 38.00
C VAL A 234 -33.11 -5.40 37.54
N LYS A 235 -34.38 -5.32 37.93
CA LYS A 235 -35.26 -4.17 37.74
C LYS A 235 -35.03 -3.15 38.85
N ALA A 236 -34.81 -1.89 38.49
CA ALA A 236 -35.13 -0.75 39.35
C ALA A 236 -35.78 0.36 38.51
N LYS A 237 -37.04 0.63 38.83
CA LYS A 237 -37.87 1.72 38.31
C LYS A 237 -37.34 3.07 38.83
N ILE A 238 -37.55 4.17 38.08
CA ILE A 238 -38.18 5.41 38.55
C ILE A 238 -38.55 6.31 37.35
N ASN A 239 -39.82 6.73 37.33
CA ASN A 239 -40.42 7.71 36.43
C ASN A 239 -40.02 9.16 36.81
N TYR A 240 -39.90 10.08 35.84
CA TYR A 240 -40.94 11.06 35.48
C TYR A 240 -40.42 12.30 34.72
N LYS A 241 -41.32 12.80 33.85
CA LYS A 241 -41.61 14.21 33.50
C LYS A 241 -40.87 14.88 32.33
N ARG A 242 -41.55 14.79 31.17
CA ARG A 242 -41.70 15.88 30.18
C ARG A 242 -42.01 17.22 30.87
N LYS A 243 -41.25 18.26 30.58
CA LYS A 243 -41.69 19.66 30.64
C LYS A 243 -41.60 20.28 29.24
N LYS A 244 -42.76 20.63 28.69
CA LYS A 244 -42.93 21.58 27.59
C LYS A 244 -42.68 22.98 28.13
N THR A 245 -41.93 23.80 27.41
CA THR A 245 -42.06 25.27 27.46
C THR A 245 -42.29 25.79 26.04
N LYS A 246 -43.26 26.70 25.95
CA LYS A 246 -43.80 27.32 24.73
C LYS A 246 -42.99 28.59 24.40
N PHE A 247 -42.83 28.83 23.10
CA PHE A 247 -42.99 30.07 22.33
C PHE A 247 -42.55 31.43 22.94
N LEU A 248 -41.72 32.17 22.18
CA LEU A 248 -42.01 33.56 21.80
C LEU A 248 -41.29 33.90 20.48
N GLY A 249 -42.03 34.40 19.49
CA GLY A 249 -41.50 34.95 18.24
C GLY A 249 -41.46 36.47 18.27
N PHE A 250 -40.65 37.09 17.42
CA PHE A 250 -41.05 37.92 16.26
C PHE A 250 -39.97 38.92 15.82
N ASN A 251 -39.95 39.09 14.49
CA ASN A 251 -39.73 40.30 13.70
C ASN A 251 -38.32 40.83 13.36
N THR A 252 -38.03 40.61 12.08
CA THR A 252 -37.47 41.52 11.08
C THR A 252 -37.68 43.03 11.31
N ARG A 253 -36.62 43.83 11.08
CA ARG A 253 -36.59 45.02 10.19
C ARG A 253 -35.24 45.75 10.29
N LYS A 254 -34.47 45.79 9.19
CA LYS A 254 -33.98 47.05 8.57
C LYS A 254 -33.46 46.82 7.15
N LEU A 255 -34.19 47.43 6.22
CA LEU A 255 -33.89 47.79 4.83
C LEU A 255 -32.57 48.61 4.76
N ALA A 256 -31.64 48.32 3.84
CA ALA A 256 -31.57 48.74 2.42
C ALA A 256 -30.75 50.01 2.16
N LYS A 257 -29.88 49.92 1.13
CA LYS A 257 -29.74 50.85 -0.02
C LYS A 257 -28.69 50.24 -0.98
N LEU A 258 -29.14 49.81 -2.17
CA LEU A 258 -28.94 50.44 -3.50
C LEU A 258 -27.60 50.05 -4.16
N THR A 259 -27.41 49.72 -5.44
CA THR A 259 -28.18 49.20 -6.59
C THR A 259 -27.22 49.36 -7.80
N HIS A 260 -27.29 48.43 -8.79
CA HIS A 260 -26.62 48.45 -10.12
C HIS A 260 -25.09 48.20 -10.07
N THR A 261 -24.45 47.37 -10.91
CA THR A 261 -24.54 47.28 -12.37
C THR A 261 -24.00 45.94 -12.91
N SER A 262 -24.66 45.44 -13.96
CA SER A 262 -24.17 44.73 -15.17
C SER A 262 -23.22 43.52 -15.15
N VAL A 263 -23.67 42.57 -15.95
CA VAL A 263 -23.16 41.28 -16.41
C VAL A 263 -22.13 41.42 -17.55
N ASN A 264 -21.25 40.42 -17.62
CA ASN A 264 -20.54 39.87 -18.79
C ASN A 264 -19.18 40.42 -19.29
N SER A 265 -18.43 39.41 -19.77
CA SER A 265 -17.36 39.39 -20.79
C SER A 265 -15.92 39.41 -20.30
N LEU A 266 -14.95 38.75 -20.95
CA LEU A 266 -14.80 37.56 -21.81
C LEU A 266 -13.26 37.50 -22.03
N PHE A 267 -12.72 36.30 -22.22
CA PHE A 267 -11.50 35.89 -22.97
C PHE A 267 -10.50 36.94 -23.49
N SER A 268 -9.23 36.53 -23.50
CA SER A 268 -8.27 36.96 -24.52
C SER A 268 -7.64 35.72 -25.13
N ASP A 269 -8.05 35.43 -26.37
CA ASP A 269 -7.23 34.72 -27.36
C ASP A 269 -6.09 35.65 -27.80
N ASP A 270 -4.95 35.09 -28.17
CA ASP A 270 -4.13 35.63 -29.26
C ASP A 270 -3.35 34.48 -29.92
N VAL A 271 -3.69 34.27 -31.20
CA VAL A 271 -2.95 33.53 -32.21
C VAL A 271 -2.24 34.57 -33.08
N ILE A 272 -1.01 34.31 -33.58
CA ILE A 272 -0.57 34.55 -34.97
C ILE A 272 0.93 34.22 -35.19
N ASN A 273 1.15 33.41 -36.23
CA ASN A 273 2.22 33.26 -37.24
C ASN A 273 3.74 33.20 -36.95
N VAL A 274 4.28 32.03 -37.31
CA VAL A 274 5.38 31.71 -38.25
C VAL A 274 6.14 32.89 -38.90
N ASN A 275 7.48 32.85 -38.80
CA ASN A 275 8.38 33.01 -39.95
C ASN A 275 9.73 32.30 -39.75
N LEU A 276 10.19 31.66 -40.84
CA LEU A 276 11.51 31.10 -41.08
C LEU A 276 12.58 32.20 -41.03
N ASP A 277 13.82 31.83 -40.66
CA ASP A 277 15.02 32.21 -41.41
C ASP A 277 16.24 31.36 -40.98
N LEU A 278 16.90 30.76 -41.98
CA LEU A 278 18.26 30.21 -41.97
C LEU A 278 19.17 31.25 -42.62
N PRO A 279 20.48 31.26 -42.31
CA PRO A 279 21.42 30.83 -43.36
C PRO A 279 22.66 30.04 -42.87
N ASP A 280 22.94 28.98 -43.65
CA ASP A 280 24.19 28.59 -44.31
C ASP A 280 25.59 28.53 -43.63
N ASN A 281 26.13 27.29 -43.70
CA ASN A 281 27.42 26.84 -44.24
C ASN A 281 28.74 27.29 -43.60
N THR A 282 29.55 26.33 -43.09
CA THR A 282 30.64 25.68 -43.87
C THR A 282 31.52 24.67 -43.07
N ILE A 283 31.77 23.52 -43.72
CA ILE A 283 33.00 22.68 -43.77
C ILE A 283 33.36 21.78 -42.56
N THR A 284 33.09 20.47 -42.59
CA THR A 284 33.86 19.30 -43.11
C THR A 284 35.06 18.84 -42.26
N SER A 285 34.93 17.67 -41.58
CA SER A 285 35.88 16.53 -41.65
C SER A 285 35.48 15.39 -40.69
N SER A 286 35.29 14.18 -41.22
CA SER A 286 35.42 12.89 -40.51
C SER A 286 36.73 12.22 -40.99
N PRO A 287 37.38 11.30 -40.23
CA PRO A 287 36.86 9.93 -40.04
C PRO A 287 37.19 9.19 -38.70
N GLU A 288 36.19 8.45 -38.19
CA GLU A 288 36.24 7.04 -37.68
C GLU A 288 37.08 6.61 -36.41
N PRO A 289 36.79 5.45 -35.76
CA PRO A 289 36.03 5.41 -34.49
C PRO A 289 36.83 4.80 -33.32
N LYS A 290 36.47 5.13 -32.07
CA LYS A 290 36.87 4.33 -30.90
C LYS A 290 35.64 3.93 -30.11
N GLN A 291 35.46 2.61 -30.03
CA GLN A 291 34.42 1.94 -29.24
C GLN A 291 34.66 2.22 -27.75
N GLU A 292 33.69 2.87 -27.10
CA GLU A 292 33.56 2.83 -25.64
C GLU A 292 32.28 2.06 -25.29
N GLU A 293 32.48 0.85 -24.79
CA GLU A 293 31.43 0.00 -24.21
C GLU A 293 30.84 0.70 -22.98
N THR A 294 29.71 1.39 -23.18
CA THR A 294 28.92 1.92 -22.08
C THR A 294 28.10 0.78 -21.46
N LYS A 295 28.51 0.36 -20.26
CA LYS A 295 27.78 -0.61 -19.42
C LYS A 295 26.34 -0.16 -19.23
N ALA A 296 25.41 -0.83 -19.91
CA ALA A 296 23.98 -0.67 -19.74
C ALA A 296 23.60 -0.95 -18.27
N LYS A 297 22.95 0.02 -17.62
CA LYS A 297 22.35 -0.16 -16.29
C LYS A 297 21.17 -1.11 -16.42
N GLU A 298 21.31 -2.33 -15.90
CA GLU A 298 20.22 -3.31 -15.82
C GLU A 298 19.04 -2.73 -15.02
N THR A 299 17.86 -2.68 -15.65
CA THR A 299 16.62 -2.25 -15.03
C THR A 299 16.09 -3.31 -14.06
N LEU A 300 15.97 -2.95 -12.79
CA LEU A 300 15.44 -3.79 -11.70
C LEU A 300 14.02 -4.28 -12.01
N LYS A 301 13.79 -5.60 -11.92
CA LYS A 301 12.45 -6.22 -11.97
C LYS A 301 11.79 -6.19 -10.59
N LEU A 302 10.48 -5.94 -10.60
CA LEU A 302 9.62 -5.60 -9.48
C LEU A 302 8.63 -6.75 -9.24
N LEU A 303 8.45 -7.22 -8.00
CA LEU A 303 7.57 -8.37 -7.71
C LEU A 303 6.61 -8.16 -6.55
N ASP A 304 5.40 -8.71 -6.73
CA ASP A 304 4.33 -8.80 -5.75
C ASP A 304 4.47 -10.11 -4.93
N PRO A 305 4.51 -10.06 -3.59
CA PRO A 305 4.73 -11.23 -2.73
C PRO A 305 3.56 -12.23 -2.70
N PHE A 306 2.38 -11.90 -3.22
CA PHE A 306 1.28 -12.87 -3.36
C PHE A 306 1.36 -13.70 -4.64
N CYS A 307 2.12 -13.24 -5.63
CA CYS A 307 2.42 -14.01 -6.82
C CYS A 307 3.91 -14.31 -6.86
N HIS A 308 4.29 -15.53 -6.49
CA HIS A 308 5.01 -16.42 -7.40
C HIS A 308 5.46 -17.72 -6.73
N TYR A 309 4.94 -18.82 -7.25
CA TYR A 309 5.81 -19.93 -7.61
C TYR A 309 6.68 -19.48 -8.80
N ASN A 310 8.01 -19.37 -8.59
CA ASN A 310 9.05 -19.70 -9.56
C ASN A 310 8.96 -19.17 -11.02
N THR A 311 8.32 -18.01 -11.28
CA THR A 311 8.07 -17.58 -12.69
C THR A 311 8.63 -16.21 -13.06
N SER A 312 9.09 -15.42 -12.10
CA SER A 312 9.59 -14.05 -12.36
C SER A 312 11.09 -13.89 -12.53
N LEU A 313 11.89 -14.96 -12.51
CA LEU A 313 13.33 -14.84 -12.77
C LEU A 313 13.56 -14.26 -14.18
N THR A 314 14.42 -13.24 -14.32
CA THR A 314 15.02 -12.84 -15.62
C THR A 314 15.54 -14.08 -16.37
N SER A 315 15.62 -14.06 -17.71
CA SER A 315 16.15 -15.22 -18.47
C SER A 315 17.50 -15.70 -17.95
N ILE A 316 18.33 -14.76 -17.49
CA ILE A 316 19.64 -14.98 -16.85
C ILE A 316 19.50 -15.59 -15.45
N ALA A 317 18.60 -15.09 -14.60
CA ALA A 317 18.34 -15.69 -13.28
C ALA A 317 17.67 -17.07 -13.39
N ARG A 318 16.83 -17.28 -14.41
CA ARG A 318 16.24 -18.58 -14.77
C ARG A 318 17.34 -19.54 -15.23
N ALA A 319 18.23 -19.12 -16.13
CA ALA A 319 19.37 -19.92 -16.57
C ALA A 319 20.35 -20.26 -15.44
N ARG A 320 20.69 -19.30 -14.57
CA ARG A 320 21.53 -19.54 -13.38
C ARG A 320 20.83 -20.44 -12.36
N GLY A 321 19.52 -20.25 -12.14
CA GLY A 321 18.67 -21.07 -11.27
C GLY A 321 18.38 -22.47 -11.82
N LEU A 322 18.67 -22.74 -13.09
CA LEU A 322 18.60 -24.10 -13.65
C LEU A 322 19.79 -24.97 -13.22
N THR A 323 20.94 -24.37 -12.87
CA THR A 323 22.10 -25.14 -12.41
C THR A 323 21.77 -25.86 -11.10
N LEU A 324 22.12 -27.15 -11.02
CA LEU A 324 21.89 -27.96 -9.82
C LEU A 324 22.52 -27.31 -8.59
N HIS A 325 23.71 -26.73 -8.75
CA HIS A 325 24.38 -25.99 -7.69
C HIS A 325 23.51 -24.82 -7.19
N ALA A 326 23.01 -23.94 -8.05
CA ALA A 326 22.14 -22.84 -7.62
C ALA A 326 20.80 -23.31 -7.03
N LYS A 327 20.24 -24.44 -7.49
CA LYS A 327 19.05 -25.04 -6.89
C LYS A 327 19.29 -25.51 -5.45
N LEU A 328 20.47 -26.08 -5.19
CA LEU A 328 20.86 -26.60 -3.88
C LEU A 328 21.36 -25.50 -2.94
N THR A 329 22.16 -24.55 -3.44
CA THR A 329 22.82 -23.52 -2.62
C THR A 329 22.11 -22.17 -2.64
N GLY A 330 21.11 -21.97 -3.49
CA GLY A 330 20.54 -20.65 -3.76
C GLY A 330 21.44 -19.77 -4.63
N GLY A 331 20.90 -18.62 -5.04
CA GLY A 331 21.58 -17.60 -5.83
C GLY A 331 21.37 -16.19 -5.25
N ILE A 332 22.09 -15.20 -5.80
CA ILE A 332 21.97 -13.80 -5.38
C ILE A 332 20.63 -13.24 -5.86
N ARG A 333 19.81 -12.77 -4.93
CA ARG A 333 18.52 -12.14 -5.19
C ARG A 333 18.70 -10.66 -5.50
N GLN A 334 18.09 -10.20 -6.58
CA GLN A 334 18.18 -8.81 -7.04
C GLN A 334 16.83 -8.09 -7.05
N GLU A 335 15.73 -8.84 -6.91
CA GLU A 335 14.38 -8.31 -7.10
C GLU A 335 13.84 -7.68 -5.82
N LEU A 336 13.15 -6.54 -5.98
CA LEU A 336 12.47 -5.84 -4.91
C LEU A 336 11.10 -6.49 -4.64
N ILE A 337 10.68 -6.47 -3.37
CA ILE A 337 9.41 -7.05 -2.93
C ILE A 337 8.47 -5.91 -2.54
N LEU A 338 7.26 -5.85 -3.09
CA LEU A 338 6.26 -4.87 -2.67
C LEU A 338 5.53 -5.36 -1.42
N SER A 339 5.61 -4.65 -0.30
CA SER A 339 4.83 -5.03 0.87
C SER A 339 3.32 -4.78 0.67
N PRO A 340 2.45 -5.79 0.87
CA PRO A 340 1.01 -5.61 0.77
C PRO A 340 0.45 -4.73 1.90
N TYR A 341 1.08 -4.80 3.07
CA TYR A 341 0.64 -4.05 4.25
C TYR A 341 1.06 -2.58 4.20
N SER A 342 2.34 -2.28 3.96
CA SER A 342 2.84 -0.89 3.98
C SER A 342 2.81 -0.20 2.61
N GLY A 343 2.68 -0.97 1.51
CA GLY A 343 2.83 -0.45 0.15
C GLY A 343 4.26 -0.03 -0.22
N ILE A 344 5.25 -0.35 0.62
CA ILE A 344 6.65 0.03 0.43
C ILE A 344 7.39 -1.07 -0.35
N TYR A 345 8.35 -0.66 -1.18
CA TYR A 345 9.28 -1.59 -1.82
C TYR A 345 10.42 -1.96 -0.88
N LEU A 346 10.47 -3.24 -0.52
CA LEU A 346 11.50 -3.85 0.28
C LEU A 346 12.69 -4.27 -0.56
N LYS A 347 13.89 -4.02 -0.03
CA LYS A 347 15.14 -4.51 -0.61
C LYS A 347 15.19 -6.05 -0.53
N PRO A 348 15.85 -6.73 -1.50
CA PRO A 348 15.98 -8.19 -1.49
C PRO A 348 16.67 -8.71 -0.22
N TYR A 349 17.55 -7.89 0.36
CA TYR A 349 18.27 -8.18 1.60
C TYR A 349 18.11 -7.03 2.58
N ILE A 350 17.81 -7.36 3.83
CA ILE A 350 17.90 -6.47 4.99
C ILE A 350 19.37 -6.22 5.30
N ARG A 351 20.16 -7.29 5.35
CA ARG A 351 21.60 -7.30 5.62
C ARG A 351 22.23 -8.55 5.03
N ARG A 352 23.46 -8.44 4.55
CA ARG A 352 24.30 -9.60 4.23
C ARG A 352 25.54 -9.56 5.11
N ASP A 353 25.70 -10.60 5.91
CA ASP A 353 26.73 -10.70 6.93
C ASP A 353 27.79 -11.70 6.48
N VAL A 354 28.99 -11.17 6.24
CA VAL A 354 30.17 -11.95 5.88
C VAL A 354 31.14 -11.97 7.05
N GLU A 355 30.79 -11.58 8.26
CA GLU A 355 31.73 -11.55 9.39
C GLU A 355 31.42 -12.66 10.38
N THR A 356 30.14 -12.89 10.64
CA THR A 356 29.69 -13.85 11.66
C THR A 356 30.14 -15.28 11.33
N PHE A 357 30.76 -15.93 12.30
CA PHE A 357 31.25 -17.31 12.18
C PHE A 357 30.68 -18.23 13.29
N PRO A 358 29.51 -18.85 13.04
CA PRO A 358 28.83 -19.70 14.00
C PRO A 358 29.56 -21.01 14.30
N THR A 359 29.30 -21.59 15.46
CA THR A 359 29.94 -22.84 15.92
C THR A 359 29.80 -23.99 14.93
N TRP A 360 28.63 -24.13 14.30
CA TRP A 360 28.43 -25.15 13.26
C TRP A 360 29.39 -24.98 12.09
N LEU A 361 29.60 -23.75 11.59
CA LEU A 361 30.52 -23.52 10.48
C LEU A 361 31.99 -23.71 10.88
N LYS A 362 32.35 -23.35 12.12
CA LYS A 362 33.67 -23.65 12.69
C LYS A 362 33.95 -25.14 12.67
N LEU A 363 33.02 -25.94 13.18
CA LEU A 363 33.13 -27.40 13.20
C LEU A 363 33.24 -27.98 11.79
N MET A 364 32.40 -27.54 10.85
CA MET A 364 32.45 -28.05 9.47
C MET A 364 33.79 -27.70 8.78
N ALA A 365 34.31 -26.50 9.01
CA ALA A 365 35.62 -26.10 8.48
C ALA A 365 36.75 -26.96 9.08
N GLU A 366 36.71 -27.22 10.38
CA GLU A 366 37.66 -28.09 11.06
C GLU A 366 37.61 -29.53 10.52
N ILE A 367 36.42 -30.08 10.30
CA ILE A 367 36.24 -31.41 9.70
C ILE A 367 36.84 -31.45 8.29
N GLN A 368 36.62 -30.43 7.46
CA GLN A 368 37.18 -30.37 6.11
C GLN A 368 38.70 -30.29 6.10
N VAL A 369 39.28 -29.48 6.98
CA VAL A 369 40.74 -29.38 7.12
C VAL A 369 41.33 -30.70 7.62
N THR A 370 40.70 -31.31 8.63
CA THR A 370 41.18 -32.57 9.21
C THR A 370 41.08 -33.75 8.25
N ALA A 371 40.00 -33.87 7.49
CA ALA A 371 39.81 -34.92 6.49
C ALA A 371 40.80 -34.81 5.32
N ASN A 372 41.18 -33.59 4.93
CA ASN A 372 42.09 -33.34 3.81
C ASN A 372 43.56 -33.10 4.24
N LYS A 373 43.92 -33.45 5.49
CA LYS A 373 45.30 -33.32 6.02
C LYS A 373 46.36 -33.96 5.12
N SER A 374 46.01 -35.00 4.37
CA SER A 374 46.92 -35.69 3.44
C SER A 374 47.30 -34.87 2.21
N ASN A 375 46.51 -33.85 1.85
CA ASN A 375 46.78 -32.97 0.73
C ASN A 375 47.36 -31.64 1.22
N LYS A 376 48.66 -31.40 0.95
CA LYS A 376 49.41 -30.24 1.47
C LYS A 376 48.92 -28.89 0.91
N ASP A 377 48.27 -28.88 -0.25
CA ASP A 377 47.79 -27.67 -0.92
C ASP A 377 46.28 -27.45 -0.74
N TYR A 378 45.65 -28.17 0.20
CA TYR A 378 44.21 -28.04 0.42
C TYR A 378 43.85 -26.69 1.04
N LEU A 379 43.15 -25.86 0.26
CA LEU A 379 42.57 -24.60 0.70
C LEU A 379 41.08 -24.77 0.99
N LEU A 380 40.65 -24.29 2.15
CA LEU A 380 39.24 -24.29 2.52
C LEU A 380 38.44 -23.46 1.49
N PRO A 381 37.33 -23.98 0.95
CA PRO A 381 36.51 -23.22 0.02
C PRO A 381 35.97 -21.93 0.66
N PRO A 382 35.81 -20.85 -0.11
CA PRO A 382 35.29 -19.60 0.41
C PRO A 382 33.86 -19.80 0.92
N ARG A 383 33.59 -19.26 2.11
CA ARG A 383 32.28 -19.38 2.77
C ARG A 383 31.24 -18.47 2.14
N GLY A 384 29.98 -18.89 2.24
CA GLY A 384 28.84 -18.05 1.87
C GLY A 384 28.55 -16.97 2.92
N PRO A 385 27.84 -15.89 2.53
CA PRO A 385 27.29 -14.94 3.48
C PRO A 385 26.11 -15.54 4.27
N ILE A 386 25.82 -14.93 5.42
CA ILE A 386 24.54 -15.07 6.12
C ILE A 386 23.62 -13.94 5.64
N ASP A 387 22.56 -14.31 4.96
CA ASP A 387 21.63 -13.38 4.32
C ASP A 387 20.39 -13.19 5.19
N TYR A 388 20.12 -11.93 5.55
CA TYR A 388 18.89 -11.52 6.23
C TYR A 388 17.92 -10.99 5.18
N THR A 389 16.76 -11.61 5.05
CA THR A 389 15.75 -11.33 4.02
C THR A 389 14.36 -11.26 4.64
N TYR A 390 13.41 -10.66 3.91
CA TYR A 390 12.00 -10.68 4.27
C TYR A 390 11.34 -12.04 3.93
N ILE A 391 10.17 -12.30 4.51
CA ILE A 391 9.36 -13.47 4.20
C ILE A 391 8.92 -13.50 2.75
N GLN A 392 8.91 -14.72 2.22
CA GLN A 392 8.49 -15.04 0.88
C GLN A 392 7.75 -16.38 0.91
N PRO A 393 6.89 -16.65 -0.08
CA PRO A 393 6.17 -17.92 -0.16
C PRO A 393 7.09 -19.15 -0.15
N GLU A 394 8.29 -19.04 -0.74
CA GLU A 394 9.28 -20.13 -0.79
C GLU A 394 9.75 -20.61 0.58
N HIS A 395 9.74 -19.72 1.58
CA HIS A 395 10.23 -20.03 2.91
C HIS A 395 9.17 -20.74 3.77
N ILE A 396 7.88 -20.54 3.46
CA ILE A 396 6.75 -21.01 4.29
C ILE A 396 6.80 -22.52 4.57
N PRO A 397 7.01 -23.42 3.59
CA PRO A 397 7.03 -24.85 3.86
C PRO A 397 8.13 -25.25 4.85
N ALA A 398 9.33 -24.67 4.69
CA ALA A 398 10.47 -24.95 5.56
C ALA A 398 10.29 -24.34 6.96
N ILE A 399 9.72 -23.13 7.05
CA ILE A 399 9.42 -22.47 8.32
C ILE A 399 8.34 -23.25 9.08
N ASN A 400 7.24 -23.62 8.43
CA ASN A 400 6.17 -24.40 9.06
C ASN A 400 6.70 -25.76 9.55
N SER A 401 7.57 -26.42 8.77
CA SER A 401 8.25 -27.65 9.20
C SER A 401 9.12 -27.43 10.45
N LEU A 402 9.92 -26.35 10.50
CA LEU A 402 10.73 -26.00 11.67
C LEU A 402 9.84 -25.64 12.88
N CYS A 403 8.75 -24.92 12.67
CA CYS A 403 7.80 -24.58 13.73
C CYS A 403 7.19 -25.84 14.33
N ASN A 404 6.73 -26.77 13.50
CA ASN A 404 6.18 -28.05 13.94
C ASN A 404 7.20 -28.93 14.69
N GLN A 405 8.49 -28.80 14.37
CA GLN A 405 9.55 -29.56 15.02
C GLN A 405 10.02 -28.96 16.36
N PHE A 406 10.17 -27.64 16.43
CA PHE A 406 10.82 -26.95 17.57
C PHE A 406 9.84 -26.23 18.50
N PHE A 407 8.60 -26.04 18.10
CA PHE A 407 7.54 -25.45 18.92
C PHE A 407 6.45 -26.50 19.17
N TRP A 408 5.37 -26.49 18.38
CA TRP A 408 4.27 -27.45 18.48
C TRP A 408 3.64 -27.70 17.11
N PRO A 409 2.94 -28.83 16.91
CA PRO A 409 2.34 -29.16 15.62
C PRO A 409 1.16 -28.25 15.28
N GLY A 410 0.93 -28.04 13.98
CA GLY A 410 -0.22 -27.29 13.46
C GLY A 410 0.02 -25.79 13.32
N ILE A 411 1.27 -25.33 13.44
CA ILE A 411 1.62 -23.93 13.19
C ILE A 411 1.69 -23.69 11.68
N ASP A 412 0.89 -22.74 11.20
CA ASP A 412 0.97 -22.20 9.85
C ASP A 412 1.26 -20.71 9.89
N LEU A 413 2.33 -20.29 9.21
CA LEU A 413 2.76 -18.89 9.14
C LEU A 413 2.48 -18.25 7.77
N THR A 414 1.62 -18.84 6.96
CA THR A 414 1.23 -18.29 5.64
C THR A 414 0.67 -16.86 5.74
N GLU A 415 -0.03 -16.52 6.82
CA GLU A 415 -0.57 -15.17 7.06
C GLU A 415 0.51 -14.07 7.12
N THR A 416 1.74 -14.43 7.50
CA THR A 416 2.85 -13.48 7.60
C THR A 416 3.26 -12.87 6.24
N LEU A 417 2.83 -13.48 5.12
CA LEU A 417 3.02 -12.94 3.78
C LEU A 417 2.25 -11.62 3.55
N GLN A 418 1.22 -11.34 4.36
CA GLN A 418 0.49 -10.07 4.27
C GLN A 418 1.34 -8.88 4.71
N TYR A 419 2.28 -9.09 5.64
CA TYR A 419 3.08 -8.04 6.27
C TYR A 419 4.58 -8.38 6.27
N PRO A 420 5.21 -8.50 5.08
CA PRO A 420 6.59 -8.95 4.97
C PRO A 420 7.61 -8.00 5.62
N ASP A 421 7.30 -6.70 5.73
CA ASP A 421 8.16 -5.72 6.41
C ASP A 421 8.44 -6.08 7.87
N PHE A 422 7.49 -6.78 8.50
CA PHE A 422 7.49 -7.17 9.90
C PHE A 422 8.03 -8.59 10.10
N SER A 423 8.84 -9.06 9.16
CA SER A 423 9.49 -10.36 9.20
C SER A 423 10.99 -10.23 8.99
N CYS A 424 11.75 -11.14 9.58
CA CYS A 424 13.18 -11.26 9.34
C CYS A 424 13.56 -12.73 9.26
N ILE A 425 14.02 -13.18 8.11
CA ILE A 425 14.46 -14.55 7.86
C ILE A 425 15.96 -14.54 7.61
N VAL A 426 16.63 -15.52 8.18
CA VAL A 426 18.08 -15.65 8.12
C VAL A 426 18.42 -16.93 7.39
N LEU A 427 19.11 -16.76 6.28
CA LEU A 427 19.51 -17.83 5.38
C LEU A 427 21.03 -17.97 5.40
N TYR A 428 21.50 -19.20 5.45
CA TYR A 428 22.84 -19.53 4.99
C TYR A 428 22.69 -20.36 3.72
N LYS A 429 23.06 -19.79 2.57
CA LYS A 429 22.71 -20.37 1.27
C LYS A 429 21.17 -20.52 1.18
N ARG A 430 20.65 -21.73 1.01
CA ARG A 430 19.19 -22.02 1.00
C ARG A 430 18.68 -22.56 2.34
N LEU A 431 19.56 -22.73 3.33
CA LEU A 431 19.19 -23.24 4.64
C LEU A 431 18.65 -22.11 5.52
N ILE A 432 17.44 -22.27 6.03
CA ILE A 432 16.88 -21.38 7.07
C ILE A 432 17.59 -21.68 8.39
N ILE A 433 18.36 -20.70 8.87
CA ILE A 433 19.12 -20.78 10.12
C ILE A 433 18.45 -20.00 11.25
N GLY A 434 17.55 -19.06 10.92
CA GLY A 434 16.74 -18.35 11.88
C GLY A 434 15.58 -17.62 11.20
N PHE A 435 14.55 -17.29 11.98
CA PHE A 435 13.44 -16.45 11.55
C PHE A 435 12.82 -15.73 12.75
N ALA A 436 12.21 -14.58 12.48
CA ALA A 436 11.48 -13.80 13.45
C ALA A 436 10.28 -13.11 12.79
N PHE A 437 9.15 -13.07 13.48
CA PHE A 437 7.91 -12.48 12.99
C PHE A 437 7.30 -11.54 14.03
N LEU A 438 6.82 -10.39 13.53
CA LEU A 438 6.01 -9.44 14.28
C LEU A 438 4.66 -9.32 13.57
N VAL A 439 3.57 -9.49 14.32
CA VAL A 439 2.21 -9.27 13.87
C VAL A 439 1.85 -7.81 14.18
N PRO A 440 1.61 -6.97 13.15
CA PRO A 440 1.23 -5.59 13.37
C PRO A 440 -0.23 -5.50 13.85
N ASP A 441 -0.58 -4.40 14.53
CA ASP A 441 -1.97 -4.00 14.83
C ASP A 441 -2.79 -5.00 15.64
N VAL A 442 -2.17 -5.76 16.55
CA VAL A 442 -2.94 -6.63 17.47
C VAL A 442 -3.84 -5.80 18.37
N LYS A 443 -3.38 -4.61 18.77
CA LYS A 443 -4.23 -3.52 19.28
C LYS A 443 -3.81 -2.20 18.62
N ASN A 444 -4.60 -1.15 18.81
CA ASN A 444 -4.35 0.18 18.21
C ASN A 444 -2.92 0.72 18.43
N THR A 445 -2.27 0.33 19.52
CA THR A 445 -0.92 0.80 19.92
C THR A 445 0.09 -0.33 20.11
N GLU A 446 -0.28 -1.59 19.82
CA GLU A 446 0.52 -2.75 20.17
C GLU A 446 0.73 -3.68 18.97
N ASN A 447 2.00 -4.06 18.78
CA ASN A 447 2.40 -5.15 17.92
C ASN A 447 2.78 -6.37 18.77
N TYR A 448 2.65 -7.56 18.20
CA TYR A 448 2.93 -8.81 18.90
C TYR A 448 4.04 -9.60 18.20
N MET A 449 5.12 -9.92 18.92
CA MET A 449 6.18 -10.78 18.39
C MET A 449 5.76 -12.24 18.56
N SER A 450 5.35 -12.86 17.45
CA SER A 450 4.74 -14.19 17.46
C SER A 450 5.76 -15.30 17.60
N PHE A 451 6.80 -15.30 16.76
CA PHE A 451 7.82 -16.34 16.76
C PHE A 451 9.22 -15.76 16.59
N LEU A 452 10.16 -16.32 17.34
CA LEU A 452 11.59 -16.07 17.21
C LEU A 452 12.32 -17.41 17.29
N PHE A 453 13.07 -17.74 16.24
CA PHE A 453 13.79 -19.00 16.16
C PHE A 453 15.22 -18.80 15.66
N THR A 454 16.16 -19.50 16.28
CA THR A 454 17.52 -19.66 15.76
C THR A 454 17.94 -21.11 15.95
N ARG A 455 18.42 -21.71 14.87
CA ARG A 455 18.82 -23.13 14.83
C ARG A 455 19.92 -23.40 15.87
N PRO A 456 19.87 -24.50 16.65
CA PRO A 456 20.79 -24.73 17.77
C PRO A 456 22.29 -24.54 17.47
N GLY A 457 22.81 -25.07 16.36
CA GLY A 457 24.22 -24.91 15.94
C GLY A 457 24.61 -23.50 15.46
N TRP A 458 23.63 -22.59 15.38
CA TRP A 458 23.76 -21.21 14.90
C TRP A 458 23.47 -20.18 16.00
N ARG A 459 23.30 -20.62 17.26
CA ARG A 459 23.07 -19.72 18.40
C ARG A 459 24.37 -19.03 18.86
N ASN A 460 24.25 -18.07 19.78
CA ASN A 460 25.38 -17.37 20.43
C ASN A 460 26.32 -16.59 19.50
N CYS A 461 25.87 -16.20 18.31
CA CYS A 461 26.64 -15.41 17.36
C CYS A 461 25.96 -14.10 16.92
N GLY A 462 24.92 -13.67 17.65
CA GLY A 462 24.26 -12.38 17.41
C GLY A 462 23.13 -12.37 16.37
N ILE A 463 22.79 -13.52 15.76
CA ILE A 463 21.71 -13.62 14.76
C ILE A 463 20.36 -13.14 15.34
N ALA A 464 19.93 -13.72 16.46
CA ALA A 464 18.67 -13.32 17.10
C ALA A 464 18.67 -11.86 17.57
N LYS A 465 19.84 -11.35 17.99
CA LYS A 465 20.01 -9.95 18.37
C LYS A 465 19.71 -9.04 17.18
N PHE A 466 20.24 -9.35 15.99
CA PHE A 466 19.94 -8.57 14.80
C PHE A 466 18.48 -8.68 14.37
N MET A 467 17.88 -9.88 14.42
CA MET A 467 16.47 -10.05 14.05
C MET A 467 15.54 -9.19 14.94
N ILE A 468 15.72 -9.24 16.27
CA ILE A 468 14.94 -8.43 17.20
C ILE A 468 15.17 -6.93 16.96
N TYR A 469 16.43 -6.51 16.78
CA TYR A 469 16.78 -5.13 16.47
C TYR A 469 16.05 -4.63 15.21
N HIS A 470 16.05 -5.41 14.15
CA HIS A 470 15.36 -5.06 12.91
C HIS A 470 13.85 -4.91 13.12
N LEU A 471 13.20 -5.89 13.75
CA LEU A 471 11.75 -5.84 14.00
C LEU A 471 11.35 -4.64 14.87
N ILE A 472 12.16 -4.33 15.88
CA ILE A 472 11.98 -3.15 16.72
C ILE A 472 12.06 -1.85 15.91
N GLN A 473 12.99 -1.76 14.95
CA GLN A 473 13.13 -0.59 14.09
C GLN A 473 12.00 -0.47 13.06
N THR A 474 11.38 -1.58 12.67
CA THR A 474 10.20 -1.54 11.78
C THR A 474 8.98 -0.98 12.51
N SER A 475 8.88 -1.14 13.84
CA SER A 475 7.71 -0.75 14.65
C SER A 475 7.93 0.49 15.54
N LEU A 476 8.55 1.55 15.02
CA LEU A 476 9.04 2.70 15.82
C LEU A 476 7.99 3.45 16.66
N GLU A 477 6.70 3.32 16.36
CA GLU A 477 5.61 4.08 16.99
C GLU A 477 4.67 3.23 17.86
N LYS A 478 4.96 1.94 18.06
CA LYS A 478 4.07 1.01 18.76
C LYS A 478 4.82 0.16 19.78
N ASP A 479 4.13 -0.17 20.85
CA ASP A 479 4.64 -1.09 21.86
C ASP A 479 4.77 -2.49 21.25
N ILE A 480 5.78 -3.23 21.69
CA ILE A 480 5.97 -4.62 21.28
C ILE A 480 5.73 -5.53 22.46
N THR A 481 4.83 -6.48 22.28
CA THR A 481 4.48 -7.48 23.31
C THR A 481 4.90 -8.87 22.86
N LEU A 482 5.23 -9.75 23.80
CA LEU A 482 5.58 -11.14 23.53
C LEU A 482 5.28 -12.05 24.73
N HIS A 483 5.14 -13.34 24.45
CA HIS A 483 5.12 -14.39 25.47
C HIS A 483 6.41 -15.23 25.38
N VAL A 484 6.99 -15.55 26.53
CA VAL A 484 8.17 -16.42 26.63
C VAL A 484 7.99 -17.41 27.78
N SER A 485 8.27 -18.69 27.52
CA SER A 485 8.25 -19.72 28.58
C SER A 485 9.24 -19.36 29.68
N MET A 486 8.86 -19.61 30.93
CA MET A 486 9.66 -19.23 32.11
C MET A 486 11.05 -19.87 32.12
N ASN A 487 11.22 -21.04 31.52
CA ASN A 487 12.50 -21.77 31.49
C ASN A 487 13.35 -21.43 30.26
N ASN A 488 12.85 -20.58 29.35
CA ASN A 488 13.52 -20.31 28.08
C ASN A 488 14.66 -19.28 28.27
N PRO A 489 15.90 -19.60 27.88
CA PRO A 489 17.04 -18.68 28.01
C PRO A 489 16.90 -17.40 27.17
N ALA A 490 15.97 -17.37 26.21
CA ALA A 490 15.66 -16.18 25.42
C ALA A 490 15.16 -15.00 26.27
N LEU A 491 14.66 -15.23 27.49
CA LEU A 491 14.25 -14.16 28.40
C LEU A 491 15.38 -13.14 28.64
N LEU A 492 16.62 -13.62 28.82
CA LEU A 492 17.80 -12.76 29.00
C LEU A 492 18.09 -11.92 27.76
N LEU A 493 17.82 -12.45 26.57
CA LEU A 493 17.97 -11.71 25.32
C LEU A 493 16.94 -10.58 25.25
N TYR A 494 15.67 -10.85 25.56
CA TYR A 494 14.61 -9.84 25.56
C TYR A 494 14.87 -8.73 26.59
N GLN A 495 15.28 -9.09 27.81
CA GLN A 495 15.64 -8.11 28.84
C GLN A 495 16.75 -7.16 28.40
N ARG A 496 17.77 -7.65 27.67
CA ARG A 496 18.84 -6.79 27.11
C ARG A 496 18.34 -5.80 26.06
N PHE A 497 17.22 -6.07 25.42
CA PHE A 497 16.55 -5.13 24.51
C PHE A 497 15.59 -4.17 25.21
N GLY A 498 15.42 -4.30 26.53
CA GLY A 498 14.55 -3.43 27.33
C GLY A 498 13.13 -3.96 27.52
N PHE A 499 12.83 -5.20 27.11
CA PHE A 499 11.55 -5.82 27.43
C PHE A 499 11.41 -6.02 28.94
N LYS A 500 10.29 -5.56 29.50
CA LYS A 500 9.94 -5.73 30.91
C LYS A 500 8.87 -6.81 31.04
N VAL A 501 8.97 -7.63 32.09
CA VAL A 501 7.91 -8.58 32.44
C VAL A 501 6.79 -7.79 33.10
N GLU A 502 5.60 -7.85 32.53
CA GLU A 502 4.40 -7.21 33.11
C GLU A 502 3.62 -8.21 33.95
N ASN A 503 3.33 -9.39 33.39
CA ASN A 503 2.46 -10.38 34.01
C ASN A 503 3.02 -11.80 33.83
N VAL A 504 2.66 -12.69 34.75
CA VAL A 504 2.90 -14.14 34.64
C VAL A 504 1.58 -14.79 34.22
N VAL A 505 1.58 -15.49 33.09
CA VAL A 505 0.40 -16.17 32.55
C VAL A 505 0.55 -17.67 32.82
N LEU A 506 -0.28 -18.19 33.72
CA LEU A 506 -0.26 -19.61 34.07
C LEU A 506 -0.95 -20.44 32.99
N GLY A 507 -0.35 -21.58 32.61
CA GLY A 507 -0.95 -22.51 31.66
C GLY A 507 -1.07 -22.00 30.22
N PHE A 508 -0.33 -20.93 29.86
CA PHE A 508 -0.37 -20.35 28.52
C PHE A 508 -0.11 -21.40 27.43
N TYR A 509 0.83 -22.31 27.67
CA TYR A 509 1.22 -23.33 26.71
C TYR A 509 0.47 -24.67 26.84
N ASP A 510 -0.48 -24.81 27.79
CA ASP A 510 -1.19 -26.08 28.01
C ASP A 510 -2.01 -26.54 26.79
N LYS A 511 -2.47 -25.59 25.98
CA LYS A 511 -3.23 -25.87 24.74
C LYS A 511 -2.33 -26.29 23.58
N PHE A 512 -1.02 -26.07 23.68
CA PHE A 512 -0.08 -26.19 22.56
C PHE A 512 0.96 -27.30 22.79
N LEU A 513 1.47 -27.44 24.00
CA LEU A 513 2.46 -28.45 24.36
C LEU A 513 1.80 -29.80 24.63
N ARG A 514 2.42 -30.88 24.11
CA ARG A 514 2.08 -32.25 24.53
C ARG A 514 2.54 -32.47 25.98
N SER A 515 1.91 -33.42 26.68
CA SER A 515 2.14 -33.69 28.11
C SER A 515 3.58 -34.09 28.50
N GLU A 516 4.49 -34.28 27.53
CA GLU A 516 5.84 -34.84 27.75
C GLU A 516 6.98 -33.82 27.56
N VAL A 517 6.70 -32.52 27.39
CA VAL A 517 7.75 -31.52 27.14
C VAL A 517 8.33 -31.02 28.47
N ASN A 518 9.66 -30.93 28.54
CA ASN A 518 10.42 -30.48 29.71
C ASN A 518 10.38 -28.95 29.94
N ASP A 519 9.64 -28.23 29.09
CA ASP A 519 9.50 -26.77 29.16
C ASP A 519 8.34 -26.37 30.08
N SER A 520 8.48 -25.22 30.74
CA SER A 520 7.43 -24.69 31.60
C SER A 520 6.20 -24.32 30.76
N LYS A 521 5.03 -24.80 31.22
CA LYS A 521 3.71 -24.48 30.66
C LYS A 521 3.27 -23.03 30.90
N HIS A 522 3.93 -22.36 31.82
CA HIS A 522 3.68 -20.97 32.19
C HIS A 522 4.55 -20.03 31.34
N ALA A 523 4.04 -18.83 31.05
CA ALA A 523 4.73 -17.83 30.24
C ALA A 523 4.85 -16.50 30.98
N PHE A 524 5.97 -15.81 30.78
CA PHE A 524 6.06 -14.39 31.07
C PHE A 524 5.47 -13.60 29.89
N PHE A 525 4.56 -12.68 30.20
CA PHE A 525 4.14 -11.65 29.27
C PHE A 525 5.09 -10.46 29.40
N CYS A 526 5.78 -10.14 28.31
CA CYS A 526 6.75 -9.06 28.27
C CYS A 526 6.29 -7.95 27.33
N ARG A 527 6.53 -6.70 27.72
CA ARG A 527 6.28 -5.51 26.90
C ARG A 527 7.55 -4.67 26.77
N LEU A 528 7.79 -4.17 25.57
CA LEU A 528 8.71 -3.09 25.27
C LEU A 528 7.89 -1.84 24.99
N GLU A 529 7.85 -0.92 25.96
CA GLU A 529 7.16 0.36 25.84
C GLU A 529 7.93 1.30 24.89
N ARG A 530 7.21 1.91 23.96
CA ARG A 530 7.69 2.92 23.03
C ARG A 530 6.87 4.20 23.26
N ARG A 531 7.47 5.15 23.97
CA ARG A 531 6.89 6.47 24.25
C ARG A 531 6.90 7.37 23.03
#